data_AF-A0A1Q7ATH4-F1
#
_entry.id   AF-A0A1Q7ATH4-F1
#
_cell.length_a   1.000
_cell.length_b   1.000
_cell.length_c   1.000
_cell.angle_alpha   90.00
_cell.angle_beta   90.00
_cell.angle_gamma   90.00
#
_symmetry.space_group_name_H-M   'P 1'
#
loop_
_entity.id
_entity.type
_entity.pdbx_description
1 polymer ?
#
loop_
_entity_poly.entity_id
_entity_poly.type
_entity_poly.pdbx_seq_one_letter_code
_entity_poly.pdbx_strand_id
1 'polypeptide(L)'
;MTTVEAPRVERRWPTVLRHVVLYGVAVLFLMPVYVLVVTALKNPADVSVTRMWELPGALSLHSFAVPLILFGIFLPYQAILIPLVQTMGAAGLRGGDDPTGGLRGLMLVHIIYGLPITTLIFRNYFVGLPASLVESAQVDGAGMLRTFVDIAIPLARPAFAVSIIWQFTSVWNDFLFGAVMTTRDAWPVTIALNNIAGGQSVPFDEAMAGALLACVPTVLVYVFLGRYFLRGLLAGALQN
;
A
#
# COMPACT_ATOMS: atom_id res chain seq x y z
N MET A 1 -52.82 17.75 21.60
CA MET A 1 -51.93 18.45 20.65
C MET A 1 -51.20 17.37 19.85
N THR A 2 -51.74 16.97 18.71
CA THR A 2 -51.18 15.94 17.82
C THR A 2 -50.61 16.63 16.59
N THR A 3 -49.29 16.66 16.47
CA THR A 3 -48.61 17.18 15.28
C THR A 3 -48.83 16.21 14.12
N VAL A 4 -49.58 16.65 13.11
CA VAL A 4 -49.76 15.95 11.84
C VAL A 4 -48.44 15.98 11.08
N GLU A 5 -47.73 14.85 10.98
CA GLU A 5 -46.56 14.74 10.10
C GLU A 5 -47.00 14.84 8.63
N ALA A 6 -46.42 15.80 7.90
CA ALA A 6 -46.66 15.96 6.48
C ALA A 6 -46.13 14.75 5.69
N PRO A 7 -46.84 14.28 4.64
CA PRO A 7 -46.40 13.14 3.85
C PRO A 7 -45.08 13.45 3.15
N ARG A 8 -44.03 12.69 3.46
CA ARG A 8 -42.75 12.75 2.74
C ARG A 8 -42.99 12.29 1.31
N VAL A 9 -43.00 13.23 0.37
CA VAL A 9 -43.05 12.92 -1.07
C VAL A 9 -41.69 12.31 -1.44
N GLU A 10 -41.58 10.98 -1.37
CA GLU A 10 -40.47 10.25 -1.97
C GLU A 10 -40.49 10.55 -3.48
N ARG A 11 -39.50 11.33 -3.94
CA ARG A 11 -39.33 11.67 -5.36
C ARG A 11 -38.92 10.41 -6.13
N ARG A 12 -39.90 9.57 -6.45
CA ARG A 12 -39.72 8.32 -7.18
C ARG A 12 -39.42 8.63 -8.64
N TRP A 13 -38.25 8.22 -9.09
CA TRP A 13 -37.86 8.36 -10.48
C TRP A 13 -38.80 7.54 -11.36
N PRO A 14 -39.11 8.00 -12.59
CA PRO A 14 -39.82 7.19 -13.56
C PRO A 14 -39.12 5.84 -13.72
N THR A 15 -39.88 4.75 -13.73
CA THR A 15 -39.36 3.38 -13.77
C THR A 15 -38.38 3.18 -14.93
N VAL A 16 -38.64 3.77 -16.09
CA VAL A 16 -37.74 3.72 -17.26
C VAL A 16 -36.40 4.39 -16.97
N LEU A 17 -36.42 5.60 -16.39
CA LEU A 17 -35.22 6.35 -16.06
C LEU A 17 -34.36 5.58 -15.03
N ARG A 18 -34.99 4.96 -14.03
CA ARG A 18 -34.32 4.09 -13.07
C ARG A 18 -33.58 2.93 -13.77
N HIS A 19 -34.24 2.21 -14.66
CA HIS A 19 -33.60 1.08 -15.35
C HIS A 19 -32.49 1.53 -16.29
N VAL A 20 -32.67 2.62 -17.03
CA VAL A 20 -31.61 3.20 -17.89
C VAL A 20 -30.37 3.55 -17.06
N VAL A 21 -30.56 4.19 -15.91
CA VAL A 21 -29.46 4.50 -14.99
C VAL A 21 -28.82 3.23 -14.45
N LEU A 22 -29.60 2.25 -14.02
CA LEU A 22 -29.07 0.98 -13.50
C LEU A 22 -28.28 0.20 -14.56
N TYR A 23 -28.76 0.12 -15.79
CA TYR A 23 -28.02 -0.52 -16.88
C TYR A 23 -26.76 0.27 -17.26
N GLY A 24 -26.82 1.61 -17.28
CA GLY A 24 -25.65 2.44 -17.52
C GLY A 24 -24.56 2.27 -16.45
N VAL A 25 -24.95 2.25 -15.18
CA VAL A 25 -24.05 1.98 -14.05
C VAL A 25 -23.51 0.55 -14.12
N ALA A 26 -24.34 -0.43 -14.46
CA ALA A 26 -23.91 -1.82 -14.62
C ALA A 26 -22.87 -1.97 -15.73
N VAL A 27 -23.07 -1.35 -16.89
CA VAL A 27 -22.09 -1.36 -17.99
C VAL A 27 -20.78 -0.70 -17.56
N LEU A 28 -20.86 0.47 -16.91
CA LEU A 28 -19.68 1.17 -16.38
C LEU A 28 -18.91 0.30 -15.38
N PHE A 29 -19.62 -0.43 -14.52
CA PHE A 29 -19.01 -1.31 -13.51
C PHE A 29 -18.41 -2.58 -14.11
N LEU A 30 -19.04 -3.15 -15.14
CA LEU A 30 -18.58 -4.36 -15.82
C LEU A 30 -17.45 -4.09 -16.83
N MET A 31 -17.33 -2.85 -17.31
CA MET A 31 -16.33 -2.46 -18.32
C MET A 31 -14.88 -2.77 -17.87
N PRO A 32 -14.42 -2.40 -16.66
CA PRO A 32 -13.10 -2.79 -16.17
C PRO A 32 -12.92 -4.30 -16.02
N VAL A 33 -13.96 -5.02 -15.58
CA VAL A 33 -13.93 -6.47 -15.40
C VAL A 33 -13.77 -7.16 -16.76
N TYR A 34 -14.51 -6.71 -17.77
CA TYR A 34 -14.39 -7.19 -19.14
C TYR A 34 -12.96 -7.02 -19.67
N VAL A 35 -12.41 -5.80 -19.57
CA VAL A 35 -11.05 -5.50 -20.05
C VAL A 35 -10.03 -6.34 -19.29
N LEU A 36 -10.18 -6.50 -17.98
CA LEU A 36 -9.30 -7.34 -17.16
C LEU A 36 -9.30 -8.80 -17.64
N VAL A 37 -10.48 -9.39 -17.83
CA VAL A 37 -10.61 -10.80 -18.24
C VAL A 37 -10.05 -11.00 -19.66
N VAL A 38 -10.38 -10.10 -20.57
CA VAL A 38 -9.94 -10.17 -21.98
C VAL A 38 -8.43 -9.98 -22.10
N THR A 39 -7.84 -9.05 -21.36
CA THR A 39 -6.39 -8.82 -21.37
C THR A 39 -5.63 -9.95 -20.67
N ALA A 40 -6.18 -10.53 -19.61
CA ALA A 40 -5.57 -11.67 -18.91
C ALA A 40 -5.45 -12.92 -19.79
N LEU A 41 -6.33 -13.09 -20.78
CA LEU A 41 -6.34 -14.23 -21.69
C LEU A 41 -5.52 -14.02 -22.98
N LYS A 42 -4.98 -12.81 -23.19
CA LYS A 42 -4.13 -12.49 -24.36
C LYS A 42 -2.68 -12.84 -24.10
N ASN A 43 -1.91 -13.00 -25.18
CA ASN A 43 -0.46 -13.06 -25.08
C ASN A 43 0.08 -11.67 -24.67
N PRO A 44 1.07 -11.56 -23.76
CA PRO A 44 1.64 -10.26 -23.36
C PRO A 44 2.03 -9.33 -24.51
N ALA A 45 2.48 -9.89 -25.64
CA ALA A 45 2.83 -9.12 -26.84
C ALA A 45 1.63 -8.43 -27.52
N ASP A 46 0.41 -8.91 -27.30
CA ASP A 46 -0.82 -8.41 -27.92
C ASP A 46 -1.58 -7.41 -27.03
N VAL A 47 -1.11 -7.20 -25.79
CA VAL A 47 -1.74 -6.28 -24.83
C VAL A 47 -1.34 -4.85 -25.15
N SER A 48 -2.25 -4.10 -25.77
CA SER A 48 -2.10 -2.67 -26.08
C SER A 48 -3.40 -1.91 -25.83
N VAL A 49 -3.30 -0.59 -25.61
CA VAL A 49 -4.46 0.28 -25.34
C VAL A 49 -5.48 0.25 -26.49
N THR A 50 -5.01 0.09 -27.72
CA THR A 50 -5.86 0.05 -28.91
C THR A 50 -6.56 -1.29 -29.08
N ARG A 51 -5.93 -2.39 -28.66
CA ARG A 51 -6.48 -3.75 -28.79
C ARG A 51 -7.10 -4.30 -27.50
N MET A 52 -7.15 -3.55 -26.40
CA MET A 52 -7.66 -4.06 -25.11
C MET A 52 -9.13 -4.51 -25.18
N TRP A 53 -9.90 -3.92 -26.10
CA TRP A 53 -11.32 -4.20 -26.35
C TRP A 53 -11.60 -5.38 -27.28
N GLU A 54 -10.60 -5.87 -27.99
CA GLU A 54 -10.77 -6.97 -28.95
C GLU A 54 -10.78 -8.31 -28.23
N LEU A 55 -11.52 -9.31 -28.72
CA LEU A 55 -11.46 -10.66 -28.16
C LEU A 55 -10.08 -11.31 -28.43
N PRO A 56 -9.57 -12.16 -27.53
CA PRO A 56 -8.30 -12.84 -27.74
C PRO A 56 -8.39 -13.79 -28.94
N GLY A 57 -7.49 -13.63 -29.91
CA GLY A 57 -7.42 -14.53 -31.08
C GLY A 57 -6.97 -15.95 -30.72
N ALA A 58 -6.17 -16.09 -29.66
CA ALA A 58 -5.80 -17.37 -29.06
C ALA A 58 -5.76 -17.22 -27.52
N LEU A 59 -6.30 -18.20 -26.81
CA LEU A 59 -6.27 -18.22 -25.34
C LEU A 59 -4.85 -18.54 -24.86
N SER A 60 -4.23 -17.61 -24.16
CA SER A 60 -2.89 -17.76 -23.58
C SER A 60 -2.92 -17.50 -22.08
N LEU A 61 -2.25 -18.36 -21.31
CA LEU A 61 -2.08 -18.17 -19.86
C LEU A 61 -0.77 -17.46 -19.49
N HIS A 62 0.05 -17.07 -20.48
CA HIS A 62 1.35 -16.45 -20.21
C HIS A 62 1.23 -15.11 -19.47
N SER A 63 0.15 -14.37 -19.70
CA SER A 63 -0.16 -13.14 -18.99
C SER A 63 -0.40 -13.35 -17.49
N PHE A 64 -0.69 -14.58 -17.03
CA PHE A 64 -0.81 -14.91 -15.61
C PHE A 64 0.54 -15.15 -14.92
N ALA A 65 1.64 -15.36 -15.66
CA ALA A 65 2.93 -15.66 -15.05
C ALA A 65 3.41 -14.52 -14.13
N VAL A 66 3.35 -13.27 -14.60
CA VAL A 66 3.78 -12.10 -13.82
C VAL A 66 2.86 -11.85 -12.62
N PRO A 67 1.52 -11.80 -12.74
CA PRO A 67 0.62 -11.68 -11.59
C PRO A 67 0.74 -12.82 -10.58
N LEU A 68 0.98 -14.06 -11.02
CA LEU A 68 1.14 -15.21 -10.12
C LEU A 68 2.44 -15.11 -9.32
N ILE A 69 3.52 -14.64 -9.92
CA ILE A 69 4.78 -14.34 -9.22
C ILE A 69 4.59 -13.18 -8.23
N LEU A 70 3.81 -12.16 -8.62
CA LEU A 70 3.50 -11.02 -7.75
C LEU A 70 2.39 -11.32 -6.73
N PHE A 71 1.70 -12.47 -6.82
CA PHE A 71 0.58 -12.82 -5.94
C PHE A 71 0.97 -12.79 -4.46
N GLY A 72 2.22 -13.16 -4.15
CA GLY A 72 2.78 -13.06 -2.79
C GLY A 72 2.78 -11.65 -2.22
N ILE A 73 2.85 -10.62 -3.07
CA ILE A 73 2.81 -9.20 -2.68
C ILE A 73 1.37 -8.74 -2.37
N PHE A 74 0.37 -9.38 -2.99
CA PHE A 74 -1.04 -9.02 -2.86
C PHE A 74 -1.81 -9.90 -1.87
N LEU A 75 -1.14 -10.78 -1.13
CA LEU A 75 -1.76 -11.59 -0.08
C LEU A 75 -2.37 -10.67 0.99
N PRO A 76 -3.70 -10.74 1.22
CA PRO A 76 -4.33 -9.90 2.24
C PRO A 76 -3.80 -10.27 3.62
N TYR A 77 -3.53 -9.26 4.46
CA TYR A 77 -3.02 -9.47 5.82
C TYR A 77 -3.91 -10.41 6.67
N GLN A 78 -5.19 -10.50 6.33
CA GLN A 78 -6.14 -11.40 6.99
C GLN A 78 -5.87 -12.87 6.68
N ALA A 79 -5.40 -13.20 5.47
CA ALA A 79 -5.15 -14.59 5.07
C ALA A 79 -3.92 -15.19 5.76
N ILE A 80 -2.93 -14.35 6.08
CA ILE A 80 -1.67 -14.78 6.69
C ILE A 80 -1.66 -14.64 8.22
N LEU A 81 -2.71 -14.07 8.81
CA LEU A 81 -2.73 -13.71 10.23
C LEU A 81 -2.58 -14.92 11.16
N ILE A 82 -3.29 -16.02 10.87
CA ILE A 82 -3.22 -17.27 11.65
C ILE A 82 -1.82 -17.89 11.59
N PRO A 83 -1.25 -18.20 10.40
CA PRO A 83 0.09 -18.78 10.32
C PRO A 83 1.16 -17.82 10.88
N LEU A 84 1.01 -16.51 10.71
CA LEU A 84 1.90 -15.52 11.30
C LEU A 84 1.91 -15.62 12.83
N VAL A 85 0.73 -15.64 13.44
CA VAL A 85 0.59 -15.76 14.90
C VAL A 85 1.21 -17.06 15.43
N GLN A 86 0.98 -18.18 14.74
CA GLN A 86 1.54 -19.47 15.12
C GLN A 86 3.07 -19.50 14.99
N THR A 87 3.61 -18.96 13.90
CA THR A 87 5.06 -18.93 13.65
C THR A 87 5.79 -17.97 14.59
N MET A 88 5.25 -16.77 14.81
CA MET A 88 5.82 -15.80 15.76
C MET A 88 5.71 -16.28 17.22
N GLY A 89 4.61 -16.96 17.56
CA GLY A 89 4.46 -17.61 18.87
C GLY A 89 5.48 -18.74 19.07
N ALA A 90 5.63 -19.63 18.09
CA ALA A 90 6.64 -20.69 18.15
C ALA A 90 8.09 -20.16 18.23
N ALA A 91 8.34 -18.97 17.67
CA ALA A 91 9.63 -18.29 17.75
C ALA A 91 9.82 -17.49 19.06
N GLY A 92 8.83 -17.41 19.94
CA GLY A 92 8.88 -16.60 21.18
C GLY A 92 8.92 -15.08 20.92
N LEU A 93 8.46 -14.64 19.75
CA LEU A 93 8.47 -13.22 19.33
C LEU A 93 7.11 -12.53 19.48
N ARG A 94 6.10 -13.26 19.96
CA ARG A 94 4.76 -12.72 20.23
C ARG A 94 4.67 -12.21 21.67
N GLY A 95 3.86 -11.19 21.87
CA GLY A 95 3.56 -10.65 23.19
C GLY A 95 3.09 -11.73 24.16
N GLY A 96 3.66 -11.71 25.36
CA GLY A 96 3.56 -12.77 26.36
C GLY A 96 4.88 -13.53 26.52
N ASP A 97 5.47 -13.97 25.42
CA ASP A 97 6.74 -14.72 25.40
C ASP A 97 7.96 -13.79 25.14
N ASP A 98 7.75 -12.72 24.38
CA ASP A 98 8.79 -11.72 24.09
C ASP A 98 8.93 -10.69 25.22
N PRO A 99 10.14 -10.45 25.76
CA PRO A 99 10.38 -9.44 26.80
C PRO A 99 10.04 -8.00 26.38
N THR A 100 9.87 -7.72 25.08
CA THR A 100 9.42 -6.41 24.60
C THR A 100 7.90 -6.32 24.41
N GLY A 101 7.14 -7.28 24.95
CA GLY A 101 5.69 -7.32 24.80
C GLY A 101 5.23 -7.58 23.37
N GLY A 102 6.11 -8.10 22.50
CA GLY A 102 5.82 -8.41 21.09
C GLY A 102 6.32 -7.38 20.08
N LEU A 103 6.98 -6.29 20.50
CA LEU A 103 7.48 -5.25 19.58
C LEU A 103 8.54 -5.78 18.62
N ARG A 104 9.42 -6.70 19.06
CA ARG A 104 10.43 -7.33 18.19
C ARG A 104 9.80 -8.14 17.07
N GLY A 105 8.81 -8.98 17.42
CA GLY A 105 8.01 -9.70 16.44
C GLY A 105 7.33 -8.73 15.48
N LEU A 106 6.64 -7.72 16.01
CA LEU A 106 5.96 -6.71 15.20
C LEU A 106 6.90 -5.98 14.22
N MET A 107 8.12 -5.61 14.64
CA MET A 107 9.13 -5.01 13.77
C MET A 107 9.53 -5.96 12.64
N LEU A 108 9.78 -7.24 12.95
CA LEU A 108 10.14 -8.24 11.96
C LEU A 108 9.03 -8.41 10.91
N VAL A 109 7.77 -8.48 11.33
CA VAL A 109 6.61 -8.57 10.42
C VAL A 109 6.60 -7.38 9.46
N HIS A 110 6.74 -6.15 9.97
CA HIS A 110 6.74 -4.94 9.16
C HIS A 110 7.94 -4.85 8.21
N ILE A 111 9.10 -5.37 8.60
CA ILE A 111 10.27 -5.47 7.70
C ILE A 111 9.91 -6.40 6.54
N ILE A 112 9.46 -7.63 6.82
CA ILE A 112 9.13 -8.62 5.79
C ILE A 112 8.06 -8.09 4.83
N TYR A 113 7.00 -7.47 5.36
CA TYR A 113 5.92 -6.91 4.57
C TYR A 113 6.29 -5.63 3.81
N GLY A 114 7.25 -4.87 4.33
CA GLY A 114 7.77 -3.68 3.66
C GLY A 114 8.73 -3.98 2.51
N LEU A 115 9.40 -5.14 2.51
CA LEU A 115 10.41 -5.45 1.48
C LEU A 115 9.90 -5.35 0.03
N PRO A 116 8.73 -5.90 -0.35
CA PRO A 116 8.30 -5.88 -1.74
C PRO A 116 8.10 -4.48 -2.30
N ILE A 117 7.42 -3.60 -1.56
CA ILE A 117 7.13 -2.24 -2.03
C ILE A 117 8.39 -1.36 -1.99
N THR A 118 9.26 -1.50 -0.98
CA THR A 118 10.54 -0.79 -0.98
C THR A 118 11.41 -1.26 -2.14
N THR A 119 11.46 -2.56 -2.41
CA THR A 119 12.19 -3.11 -3.56
C THR A 119 11.66 -2.54 -4.88
N LEU A 120 10.34 -2.42 -5.03
CA LEU A 120 9.72 -1.85 -6.22
C LEU A 120 10.05 -0.35 -6.38
N ILE A 121 10.00 0.42 -5.29
CA ILE A 121 10.36 1.85 -5.29
C ILE A 121 11.82 2.03 -5.74
N PHE A 122 12.75 1.30 -5.13
CA PHE A 122 14.17 1.38 -5.49
C PHE A 122 14.44 0.86 -6.89
N ARG A 123 13.82 -0.23 -7.31
CA ARG A 123 13.95 -0.76 -8.68
C ARG A 123 13.49 0.29 -9.70
N ASN A 124 12.32 0.88 -9.51
CA ASN A 124 11.79 1.90 -10.41
C ASN A 124 12.69 3.13 -10.46
N TYR A 125 13.32 3.49 -9.34
CA TYR A 125 14.30 4.56 -9.31
C TYR A 125 15.58 4.21 -10.08
N PHE A 126 16.19 3.06 -9.80
CA PHE A 126 17.47 2.66 -10.41
C PHE A 126 17.37 2.38 -11.91
N VAL A 127 16.24 1.84 -12.39
CA VAL A 127 15.98 1.67 -13.84
C VAL A 127 15.90 3.01 -14.57
N GLY A 128 15.53 4.09 -13.87
CA GLY A 128 15.50 5.44 -14.43
C GLY A 128 16.87 6.14 -14.48
N LEU A 129 17.93 5.57 -13.91
CA LEU A 129 19.26 6.18 -13.96
C LEU A 129 19.90 6.00 -15.34
N PRO A 130 20.59 7.03 -15.89
CA PRO A 130 21.29 6.91 -17.16
C PRO A 130 22.36 5.80 -17.13
N ALA A 131 22.38 4.94 -18.14
CA ALA A 131 23.36 3.87 -18.28
C ALA A 131 24.82 4.40 -18.31
N SER A 132 25.01 5.62 -18.83
CA SER A 132 26.31 6.29 -18.90
C SER A 132 27.00 6.43 -17.54
N LEU A 133 26.26 6.53 -16.43
CA LEU A 133 26.84 6.59 -15.08
C LEU A 133 27.58 5.30 -14.71
N VAL A 134 27.00 4.16 -15.10
CA VAL A 134 27.59 2.83 -14.86
C VAL A 134 28.78 2.62 -15.80
N GLU A 135 28.67 3.03 -17.06
CA GLU A 135 29.76 2.96 -18.04
C GLU A 135 30.96 3.82 -17.61
N SER A 136 30.74 5.05 -17.14
CA SER A 136 31.81 5.91 -16.63
C SER A 136 32.52 5.29 -15.41
N ALA A 137 31.76 4.68 -14.50
CA ALA A 137 32.33 4.00 -13.34
C ALA A 137 33.19 2.80 -13.75
N GLN A 138 32.79 2.07 -14.79
CA GLN A 138 33.55 0.94 -15.34
C GLN A 138 34.84 1.42 -16.02
N VAL A 139 34.81 2.54 -16.74
CA VAL A 139 36.01 3.17 -17.32
C VAL A 139 36.99 3.59 -16.21
N ASP A 140 36.48 4.08 -15.08
CA ASP A 140 37.28 4.41 -13.88
C ASP A 140 37.73 3.16 -13.08
N GLY A 141 37.46 1.95 -13.58
CA GLY A 141 37.86 0.68 -12.95
C GLY A 141 37.06 0.32 -11.69
N ALA A 142 35.92 0.97 -11.45
CA ALA A 142 35.05 0.63 -10.32
C ALA A 142 34.29 -0.68 -10.58
N GLY A 143 34.40 -1.62 -9.63
CA GLY A 143 33.59 -2.85 -9.63
C GLY A 143 32.13 -2.61 -9.22
N MET A 144 31.26 -3.59 -9.48
CA MET A 144 29.80 -3.49 -9.26
C MET A 144 29.42 -2.96 -7.86
N LEU A 145 30.02 -3.50 -6.79
CA LEU A 145 29.71 -3.07 -5.42
C LEU A 145 30.07 -1.62 -5.17
N ARG A 146 31.21 -1.17 -5.73
CA ARG A 146 31.67 0.21 -5.60
C ARG A 146 30.77 1.16 -6.39
N THR A 147 30.42 0.81 -7.62
CA THR A 147 29.44 1.56 -8.42
C THR A 147 28.08 1.67 -7.70
N PHE A 148 27.64 0.59 -7.05
CA PHE A 148 26.39 0.62 -6.28
C PHE A 148 26.47 1.54 -5.06
N VAL A 149 27.51 1.41 -4.23
CA VAL A 149 27.62 2.17 -2.97
C VAL A 149 28.01 3.63 -3.19
N ASP A 150 28.94 3.91 -4.10
CA ASP A 150 29.50 5.24 -4.29
C ASP A 150 28.67 6.11 -5.27
N ILE A 151 27.91 5.49 -6.19
CA ILE A 151 27.15 6.21 -7.22
C ILE A 151 25.64 5.99 -7.06
N ALA A 152 25.18 4.73 -7.08
CA ALA A 152 23.74 4.47 -7.08
C ALA A 152 23.05 4.88 -5.77
N ILE A 153 23.59 4.52 -4.60
CA ILE A 153 23.01 4.85 -3.29
C ILE A 153 22.91 6.38 -3.06
N PRO A 154 23.96 7.19 -3.30
CA PRO A 154 23.88 8.64 -3.10
C PRO A 154 22.90 9.34 -4.03
N LEU A 155 22.72 8.83 -5.26
CA LEU A 155 21.71 9.33 -6.18
C LEU A 155 20.30 8.98 -5.69
N ALA A 156 20.10 7.78 -5.11
CA ALA A 156 18.81 7.30 -4.63
C ALA A 156 18.22 8.01 -3.39
N ARG A 157 18.78 9.15 -2.94
CA ARG A 157 18.22 9.96 -1.84
C ARG A 157 16.71 10.26 -1.99
N PRO A 158 16.17 10.58 -3.19
CA PRO A 158 14.72 10.76 -3.34
C PRO A 158 13.94 9.48 -3.12
N ALA A 159 14.45 8.32 -3.59
CA ALA A 159 13.84 7.02 -3.37
C ALA A 159 13.81 6.65 -1.88
N PHE A 160 14.89 6.90 -1.15
CA PHE A 160 14.90 6.76 0.32
C PHE A 160 13.82 7.60 0.99
N ALA A 161 13.66 8.87 0.59
CA ALA A 161 12.62 9.72 1.15
C ALA A 161 11.21 9.15 0.91
N VAL A 162 10.93 8.69 -0.31
CA VAL A 162 9.64 8.06 -0.67
C VAL A 162 9.41 6.80 0.17
N SER A 163 10.40 5.90 0.23
CA SER A 163 10.32 4.66 0.97
C SER A 163 10.13 4.90 2.47
N ILE A 164 10.80 5.89 3.06
CA ILE A 164 10.65 6.23 4.49
C ILE A 164 9.25 6.78 4.75
N ILE A 165 8.76 7.73 3.94
CA ILE A 165 7.41 8.27 4.09
C ILE A 165 6.38 7.13 4.02
N TRP A 166 6.51 6.25 3.03
CA TRP A 166 5.59 5.13 2.83
C TRP A 166 5.66 4.14 3.99
N GLN A 167 6.86 3.65 4.35
CA GLN A 167 7.06 2.68 5.43
C GLN A 167 6.57 3.24 6.77
N PHE A 168 6.97 4.47 7.11
CA PHE A 168 6.55 5.10 8.35
C PHE A 168 5.03 5.20 8.43
N THR A 169 4.42 5.72 7.36
CA THR A 169 2.95 5.88 7.33
C THR A 169 2.25 4.53 7.41
N SER A 170 2.77 3.49 6.74
CA SER A 170 2.21 2.15 6.78
C SER A 170 2.31 1.53 8.18
N VAL A 171 3.49 1.54 8.80
CA VAL A 171 3.72 0.96 10.13
C VAL A 171 2.95 1.73 11.22
N TRP A 172 2.96 3.07 11.14
CA TRP A 172 2.30 3.91 12.14
C TRP A 172 0.78 3.80 12.12
N ASN A 173 0.19 3.50 10.96
CA ASN A 173 -1.26 3.28 10.82
C ASN A 173 -1.66 1.80 10.93
N ASP A 174 -0.72 0.87 11.10
CA ASP A 174 -1.08 -0.54 11.25
C ASP A 174 -1.78 -0.78 12.59
N PHE A 175 -2.95 -1.40 12.50
CA PHE A 175 -3.69 -1.88 13.65
C PHE A 175 -3.62 -3.41 13.75
N LEU A 176 -3.66 -4.12 12.61
CA LEU A 176 -3.97 -5.54 12.60
C LEU A 176 -2.79 -6.37 13.13
N PHE A 177 -1.56 -6.11 12.68
CA PHE A 177 -0.40 -6.82 13.19
C PHE A 177 -0.11 -6.42 14.63
N GLY A 178 -0.25 -5.13 14.95
CA GLY A 178 -0.17 -4.66 16.33
C GLY A 178 -1.09 -5.44 17.26
N ALA A 179 -2.38 -5.55 16.91
CA ALA A 179 -3.42 -6.17 17.74
C ALA A 179 -3.15 -7.64 18.03
N VAL A 180 -2.56 -8.37 17.09
CA VAL A 180 -2.29 -9.81 17.29
C VAL A 180 -0.91 -10.08 17.89
N MET A 181 0.06 -9.18 17.71
CA MET A 181 1.44 -9.38 18.14
C MET A 181 1.75 -8.81 19.52
N THR A 182 1.06 -7.76 19.98
CA THR A 182 1.48 -7.00 21.16
C THR A 182 0.60 -7.20 22.39
N THR A 183 1.18 -7.02 23.58
CA THR A 183 0.46 -6.95 24.86
C THR A 183 0.22 -5.50 25.29
N ARG A 184 -0.63 -5.29 26.31
CA ARG A 184 -1.09 -3.97 26.77
C ARG A 184 0.05 -2.98 27.04
N ASP A 185 1.14 -3.45 27.63
CA ASP A 185 2.29 -2.61 28.00
C ASP A 185 3.13 -2.17 26.78
N ALA A 186 2.85 -2.75 25.61
CA ALA A 186 3.55 -2.56 24.35
C ALA A 186 2.62 -2.18 23.19
N TRP A 187 1.38 -1.74 23.47
CA TRP A 187 0.41 -1.39 22.44
C TRP A 187 0.86 -0.20 21.59
N PRO A 188 0.89 -0.34 20.25
CA PRO A 188 0.96 0.80 19.35
C PRO A 188 -0.21 1.76 19.53
N VAL A 189 0.01 3.00 19.11
CA VAL A 189 -0.96 4.10 19.22
C VAL A 189 -2.33 3.76 18.63
N THR A 190 -2.35 2.99 17.53
CA THR A 190 -3.58 2.55 16.85
C THR A 190 -4.46 1.67 17.74
N ILE A 191 -3.85 0.76 18.52
CA ILE A 191 -4.57 -0.10 19.46
C ILE A 191 -5.04 0.71 20.68
N ALA A 192 -4.16 1.55 21.22
CA ALA A 192 -4.49 2.39 22.37
C ALA A 192 -5.71 3.27 22.06
N LEU A 193 -5.73 3.92 20.89
CA LEU A 193 -6.86 4.72 20.43
C LEU A 193 -8.12 3.88 20.20
N ASN A 194 -7.99 2.69 19.61
CA ASN A 194 -9.12 1.80 19.42
C ASN A 194 -9.74 1.37 20.77
N ASN A 195 -8.91 1.17 21.80
CA ASN A 195 -9.38 0.81 23.14
C ASN A 195 -10.13 1.96 23.83
N ILE A 196 -9.67 3.21 23.67
CA ILE A 196 -10.38 4.41 24.15
C ILE A 196 -11.74 4.54 23.44
N ALA A 197 -11.77 4.35 22.12
CA ALA A 197 -12.98 4.49 21.31
C ALA A 197 -13.96 3.30 21.43
N GLY A 198 -13.53 2.16 21.97
CA GLY A 198 -14.31 0.93 22.06
C GLY A 198 -15.08 0.73 23.38
N GLY A 199 -15.00 1.69 24.31
CA GLY A 199 -15.70 1.63 25.60
C GLY A 199 -17.23 1.71 25.47
N GLN A 200 -17.96 1.19 26.47
CA GLN A 200 -19.44 1.27 26.55
C GLN A 200 -19.96 2.72 26.54
N SER A 201 -19.17 3.64 27.11
CA SER A 201 -19.33 5.08 26.97
C SER A 201 -18.02 5.59 26.36
N VAL A 202 -18.10 6.13 25.14
CA VAL A 202 -16.93 6.63 24.44
C VAL A 202 -16.61 8.05 24.92
N PRO A 203 -15.48 8.28 25.61
CA PRO A 203 -15.03 9.62 25.96
C PRO A 203 -14.52 10.30 24.67
N PHE A 204 -15.42 10.97 23.95
CA PHE A 204 -15.10 11.60 22.66
C PHE A 204 -14.00 12.65 22.78
N ASP A 205 -13.94 13.37 23.90
CA ASP A 205 -12.90 14.33 24.24
C ASP A 205 -11.51 13.68 24.32
N GLU A 206 -11.39 12.56 25.05
CA GLU A 206 -10.13 11.82 25.15
C GLU A 206 -9.75 11.18 23.81
N ALA A 207 -10.72 10.58 23.11
CA ALA A 207 -10.49 9.95 21.81
C ALA A 207 -10.00 10.96 20.75
N MET A 208 -10.59 12.16 20.71
CA MET A 208 -10.19 13.19 19.76
C MET A 208 -8.83 13.80 20.11
N ALA A 209 -8.55 14.02 21.41
CA ALA A 209 -7.25 14.47 21.86
C ALA A 209 -6.15 13.46 21.49
N GLY A 210 -6.40 12.17 21.71
CA GLY A 210 -5.50 11.09 21.33
C GLY A 210 -5.29 11.01 19.81
N ALA A 211 -6.35 11.16 19.01
CA ALA A 211 -6.26 11.16 17.55
C ALA A 211 -5.42 12.33 17.02
N LEU A 212 -5.55 13.51 17.61
CA LEU A 212 -4.70 14.67 17.29
C LEU A 212 -3.22 14.39 17.60
N LEU A 213 -2.91 13.79 18.75
CA LEU A 213 -1.54 13.43 19.08
C LEU A 213 -0.99 12.33 18.14
N ALA A 214 -1.82 11.37 17.75
CA ALA A 214 -1.43 10.29 16.86
C ALA A 214 -1.15 10.74 15.42
N CYS A 215 -1.77 11.83 14.94
CA CYS A 215 -1.50 12.33 13.60
C CYS A 215 -0.21 13.17 13.50
N VAL A 216 0.25 13.75 14.62
CA VAL A 216 1.44 14.63 14.66
C VAL A 216 2.69 13.97 14.05
N PRO A 217 3.10 12.74 14.43
CA PRO A 217 4.30 12.12 13.88
C PRO A 217 4.24 11.96 12.35
N THR A 218 3.09 11.54 11.82
CA THR A 218 2.87 11.41 10.37
C THR A 218 3.01 12.76 9.69
N VAL A 219 2.39 13.82 10.22
CA VAL A 219 2.50 15.18 9.67
C VAL A 219 3.96 15.65 9.66
N LEU A 220 4.71 15.42 10.74
CA LEU A 220 6.13 15.80 10.82
C LEU A 220 6.95 15.09 9.74
N VAL A 221 6.76 13.78 9.54
CA VAL A 221 7.45 13.03 8.47
C VAL A 221 7.17 13.66 7.10
N TYR A 222 5.92 13.97 6.80
CA TYR A 222 5.57 14.60 5.51
C TYR A 222 6.17 16.01 5.36
N VAL A 223 6.16 16.84 6.40
CA VAL A 223 6.71 18.20 6.35
C VAL A 223 8.22 18.17 6.13
N PHE A 224 8.96 17.29 6.82
CA PHE A 224 10.42 17.24 6.71
C PHE A 224 10.92 16.49 5.46
N LEU A 225 10.24 15.42 5.04
CA LEU A 225 10.66 14.58 3.92
C LEU A 225 9.99 14.96 2.60
N GLY A 226 8.85 15.65 2.61
CA GLY A 226 8.08 16.01 1.41
C GLY A 226 8.88 16.87 0.41
N ARG A 227 9.80 17.70 0.90
CA ARG A 227 10.71 18.48 0.03
C ARG A 227 11.65 17.62 -0.83
N TYR A 228 12.02 16.42 -0.37
CA TYR A 228 12.87 15.50 -1.13
C TYR A 228 12.06 14.73 -2.17
N PHE A 229 10.81 14.39 -1.85
CA PHE A 229 9.85 13.81 -2.79
C PHE A 229 9.63 14.72 -4.01
N LEU A 230 9.35 16.01 -3.77
CA LEU A 230 9.13 16.99 -4.85
C LEU A 230 10.37 17.18 -5.74
N ARG A 231 11.57 17.20 -5.15
CA ARG A 231 12.82 17.29 -5.93
C ARG A 231 13.07 16.06 -6.80
N GLY A 232 12.70 14.86 -6.32
CA GLY A 232 12.78 13.63 -7.11
C GLY A 232 11.84 13.63 -8.31
N LEU A 233 10.61 14.13 -8.14
CA LEU A 233 9.63 14.23 -9.23
C LEU A 233 10.08 15.22 -10.31
N LEU A 234 10.62 16.38 -9.90
CA LEU A 234 11.07 17.43 -10.82
C LEU A 234 12.33 17.03 -11.60
N ALA A 235 13.25 16.27 -11.00
CA ALA A 235 14.44 15.78 -11.68
C ALA A 235 14.11 14.80 -12.83
N GLY A 236 13.06 13.98 -12.68
CA GLY A 236 12.58 13.09 -13.74
C GLY A 236 11.79 13.80 -14.85
N ALA A 237 11.12 14.92 -14.53
CA ALA A 237 10.34 15.68 -15.50
C ALA A 237 11.19 16.53 -16.47
N LEU A 238 12.43 16.84 -16.10
CA LEU A 238 13.36 17.63 -16.92
C LEU A 238 14.20 16.78 -17.89
N GLN A 239 14.02 15.46 -17.89
CA GLN A 239 14.71 14.53 -18.81
C GLN A 239 13.88 14.13 -20.04
N ASN A 240 12.70 14.75 -20.22
CA ASN A 240 11.89 14.64 -21.45
C ASN A 240 11.95 15.92 -22.27
#